data_AF-A0A959EUI3-F1
#
_entry.id   AF-A0A959EUI3-F1
#
_cell.length_a   1.000
_cell.length_b   1.000
_cell.length_c   1.000
_cell.angle_alpha   90.00
_cell.angle_beta   90.00
_cell.angle_gamma   90.00
#
_symmetry.space_group_name_H-M   'P 1'
#
loop_
_entity.id
_entity.type
_entity.pdbx_description
1 polymer ?
#
loop_
_entity_poly.entity_id
_entity_poly.type
_entity_poly.pdbx_seq_one_letter_code
_entity_poly.pdbx_strand_id
1 'polypeptide(L)'
;MLSLRLVSLFCGLLLLTPRISAQMNEIKFVEYDLDNGLHVILHQDRSTPIVAVSVMYHVGSKNEKPDRTGFAHFFEHLLFEGSENIARGEFDKYIQNAGGRNNANTTFDRTFYYEILPSNHLGTALWLESERMLHAKVEEKGIETQRQVVKEERRQRVDNQPYGTVLEESMKRAFTKHPYHWPVIGYMEHLDAAQEADYKHFYETFYVPNNAVLSIAGDLDIEQTKEMVAQFFFFFPAGTDEIYRPNVVEPPLTIEVHATIFTNVQLAG
;
A
#
# COMPACT_ATOMS: atom_id res chain seq x y z
N MET A 1 -11.21 -1.91 76.75
CA MET A 1 -11.00 -2.36 75.35
C MET A 1 -11.46 -1.25 74.42
N LEU A 2 -10.54 -0.81 73.55
CA LEU A 2 -10.62 0.33 72.64
C LEU A 2 -11.36 -0.07 71.34
N SER A 3 -12.29 0.74 70.83
CA SER A 3 -12.49 0.98 69.38
C SER A 3 -13.44 2.17 69.15
N LEU A 4 -12.93 3.39 68.96
CA LEU A 4 -12.76 4.07 67.64
C LEU A 4 -14.11 4.26 66.90
N ARG A 5 -14.82 5.38 67.15
CA ARG A 5 -14.80 6.67 66.42
C ARG A 5 -15.50 6.67 65.06
N LEU A 6 -16.51 7.55 64.99
CA LEU A 6 -17.02 8.29 63.84
C LEU A 6 -16.03 8.39 62.67
N VAL A 7 -16.47 7.98 61.47
CA VAL A 7 -16.15 8.66 60.20
C VAL A 7 -17.37 8.58 59.28
N SER A 8 -18.03 9.74 59.16
CA SER A 8 -18.61 10.33 57.95
C SER A 8 -19.34 9.45 56.93
N LEU A 9 -20.67 9.49 57.07
CA LEU A 9 -21.64 9.97 56.08
C LEU A 9 -21.04 10.77 54.88
N PHE A 10 -20.43 10.11 53.87
CA PHE A 10 -20.22 10.70 52.53
C PHE A 10 -19.74 9.63 51.51
N CYS A 11 -20.65 8.94 50.83
CA CYS A 11 -20.34 8.25 49.56
C CYS A 11 -21.60 7.87 48.76
N GLY A 12 -22.65 8.68 48.85
CA GLY A 12 -23.83 8.55 48.01
C GLY A 12 -23.80 9.55 46.86
N LEU A 13 -22.76 9.56 46.02
CA LEU A 13 -22.78 10.26 44.72
C LEU A 13 -21.55 9.93 43.85
N LEU A 14 -21.37 8.69 43.41
CA LEU A 14 -20.45 8.41 42.29
C LEU A 14 -20.95 7.19 41.54
N LEU A 15 -21.29 7.42 40.27
CA LEU A 15 -21.36 6.51 39.11
C LEU A 15 -22.50 6.91 38.16
N LEU A 16 -22.59 8.20 37.85
CA LEU A 16 -23.05 8.65 36.53
C LEU A 16 -21.81 9.08 35.78
N THR A 17 -21.00 8.11 35.35
CA THR A 17 -20.00 8.37 34.30
C THR A 17 -20.80 8.73 33.04
N PRO A 18 -20.70 9.94 32.49
CA PRO A 18 -21.27 10.19 31.18
C PRO A 18 -20.60 9.21 30.23
N ARG A 19 -21.40 8.37 29.57
CA ARG A 19 -20.94 7.66 28.38
C ARG A 19 -20.65 8.74 27.36
N ILE A 20 -19.39 9.18 27.29
CA ILE A 20 -18.88 9.86 26.11
C ILE A 20 -18.91 8.78 25.04
N SER A 21 -20.08 8.64 24.39
CA SER A 21 -20.09 8.05 23.06
C SER A 21 -19.30 9.05 22.24
N ALA A 22 -18.05 8.72 21.92
CA ALA A 22 -17.35 9.41 20.86
C ALA A 22 -18.24 9.23 19.63
N GLN A 23 -19.03 10.25 19.31
CA GLN A 23 -19.82 10.27 18.10
C GLN A 23 -18.79 10.49 17.00
N MET A 24 -18.20 9.39 16.52
CA MET A 24 -17.53 9.41 15.24
C MET A 24 -18.59 9.91 14.26
N ASN A 25 -18.39 11.12 13.75
CA ASN A 25 -19.27 11.64 12.71
C ASN A 25 -19.30 10.60 11.59
N GLU A 26 -20.51 10.26 11.16
CA GLU A 26 -20.72 9.38 10.03
C GLU A 26 -19.99 9.97 8.81
N ILE A 27 -19.02 9.22 8.27
CA ILE A 27 -18.30 9.63 7.06
C ILE A 27 -19.25 9.39 5.89
N LYS A 28 -19.76 10.46 5.31
CA LYS A 28 -20.60 10.40 4.11
C LYS A 28 -19.74 10.30 2.88
N PHE A 29 -19.94 9.27 2.07
CA PHE A 29 -19.24 9.07 0.80
C PHE A 29 -20.22 8.59 -0.27
N VAL A 30 -19.80 8.69 -1.52
CA VAL A 30 -20.46 8.09 -2.68
C VAL A 30 -19.51 7.06 -3.25
N GLU A 31 -20.01 5.87 -3.55
CA GLU A 31 -19.24 4.83 -4.25
C GLU A 31 -19.97 4.36 -5.50
N TYR A 32 -19.22 3.98 -6.51
CA TYR A 32 -19.73 3.45 -7.77
C TYR A 32 -18.62 2.70 -8.50
N ASP A 33 -19.01 1.83 -9.42
CA ASP A 33 -18.09 1.14 -10.32
C ASP A 33 -18.13 1.79 -11.71
N LEU A 34 -16.96 1.90 -12.35
CA LEU A 34 -16.87 2.15 -13.78
C LEU A 34 -17.15 0.86 -14.57
N ASP A 35 -17.50 1.00 -15.85
CA ASP A 35 -17.77 -0.14 -16.74
C ASP A 35 -16.58 -1.11 -16.88
N ASN A 36 -15.35 -0.63 -16.66
CA ASN A 36 -14.13 -1.44 -16.66
C ASN A 36 -13.80 -2.10 -15.31
N GLY A 37 -14.69 -1.95 -14.32
CA GLY A 37 -14.57 -2.56 -13.00
C GLY A 37 -13.73 -1.77 -12.00
N LEU A 38 -13.24 -0.57 -12.32
CA LEU A 38 -12.63 0.30 -11.31
C LEU A 38 -13.68 0.72 -10.29
N HIS A 39 -13.45 0.36 -9.02
CA HIS A 39 -14.27 0.81 -7.93
C HIS A 39 -13.82 2.21 -7.48
N VAL A 40 -14.76 3.15 -7.36
CA VAL A 40 -14.47 4.55 -7.06
C VAL A 40 -15.21 4.97 -5.79
N ILE A 41 -14.50 5.58 -4.85
CA ILE A 41 -15.04 6.12 -3.60
C ILE A 41 -14.75 7.62 -3.55
N LEU A 42 -15.77 8.44 -3.34
CA LEU A 42 -15.69 9.90 -3.27
C LEU A 42 -16.20 10.40 -1.92
N HIS A 43 -15.37 11.18 -1.22
CA HIS A 43 -15.73 11.86 0.01
C HIS A 43 -15.52 13.37 -0.12
N GLN A 44 -16.62 14.14 -0.13
CA GLN A 44 -16.54 15.59 -0.17
C GLN A 44 -16.33 16.17 1.25
N ASP A 45 -15.22 16.88 1.43
CA ASP A 45 -14.93 17.67 2.61
C ASP A 45 -14.35 19.04 2.22
N ARG A 46 -15.13 20.10 2.42
CA ARG A 46 -14.75 21.49 2.08
C ARG A 46 -14.03 22.22 3.22
N SER A 47 -13.56 21.50 4.24
CA SER A 47 -12.87 22.10 5.40
C SER A 47 -11.57 22.80 5.05
N THR A 48 -10.85 22.31 4.05
CA THR A 48 -9.59 22.88 3.52
C THR A 48 -9.52 22.71 2.01
N PRO A 49 -8.85 23.61 1.26
CA PRO A 49 -8.73 23.53 -0.20
C PRO A 49 -7.68 22.50 -0.64
N ILE A 50 -7.78 21.27 -0.11
CA ILE A 50 -6.86 20.15 -0.32
C ILE A 50 -7.69 18.96 -0.77
N VAL A 51 -7.11 18.14 -1.65
CA VAL A 51 -7.64 16.84 -2.04
C VAL A 51 -6.58 15.76 -1.84
N ALA A 52 -7.03 14.61 -1.35
CA ALA A 52 -6.26 13.38 -1.30
C ALA A 52 -6.82 12.44 -2.38
N VAL A 53 -5.96 12.00 -3.29
CA VAL A 53 -6.25 10.96 -4.28
C VAL A 53 -5.42 9.75 -3.91
N SER A 54 -6.00 8.57 -4.02
CA SER A 54 -5.28 7.34 -3.72
C SER A 54 -5.80 6.18 -4.54
N VAL A 55 -4.90 5.28 -4.91
CA VAL A 55 -5.23 4.02 -5.57
C VAL A 55 -4.69 2.87 -4.74
N MET A 56 -5.58 1.95 -4.38
CA MET A 56 -5.23 0.70 -3.74
C MET A 56 -5.39 -0.44 -4.72
N TYR A 57 -4.29 -1.12 -5.04
CA TYR A 57 -4.32 -2.35 -5.81
C TYR A 57 -4.44 -3.54 -4.86
N HIS A 58 -5.34 -4.47 -5.20
CA HIS A 58 -5.50 -5.72 -4.48
C HIS A 58 -4.40 -6.71 -4.88
N VAL A 59 -3.14 -6.33 -4.67
CA VAL A 59 -1.95 -7.15 -4.88
C VAL A 59 -0.92 -6.80 -3.82
N GLY A 60 -0.34 -7.79 -3.18
CA GLY A 60 0.80 -7.62 -2.30
C GLY A 60 1.75 -8.80 -2.45
N SER A 61 2.74 -8.93 -1.56
CA SER A 61 3.74 -10.00 -1.70
C SER A 61 3.13 -11.40 -1.65
N LYS A 62 1.95 -11.60 -1.04
CA LYS A 62 1.29 -12.90 -0.98
C LYS A 62 0.86 -13.43 -2.35
N ASN A 63 0.69 -12.55 -3.34
CA ASN A 63 0.21 -12.88 -4.67
C ASN A 63 1.36 -13.32 -5.61
N GLU A 64 2.61 -13.28 -5.13
CA GLU A 64 3.80 -13.57 -5.91
C GLU A 64 4.02 -15.08 -6.11
N LYS A 65 4.86 -15.43 -7.08
CA LYS A 65 5.31 -16.81 -7.25
C LYS A 65 6.38 -17.12 -6.20
N PRO A 66 6.38 -18.32 -5.59
CA PRO A 66 7.34 -18.67 -4.55
C PRO A 66 8.82 -18.57 -4.96
N ASP A 67 9.13 -18.67 -6.27
CA ASP A 67 10.46 -18.56 -6.86
C ASP A 67 10.74 -17.18 -7.52
N ARG A 68 9.79 -16.23 -7.42
CA ARG A 68 9.88 -14.86 -7.93
C ARG A 68 9.19 -13.90 -6.95
N THR A 69 9.85 -13.62 -5.84
CA THR A 69 9.33 -12.73 -4.78
C THR A 69 9.91 -11.31 -4.85
N GLY A 70 9.21 -10.35 -4.25
CA GLY A 70 9.59 -8.94 -4.17
C GLY A 70 9.03 -8.07 -5.29
N PHE A 71 8.17 -8.60 -6.14
CA PHE A 71 7.60 -7.92 -7.30
C PHE A 71 6.59 -6.85 -6.88
N ALA A 72 5.73 -7.10 -5.90
CA ALA A 72 4.75 -6.12 -5.44
C ALA A 72 5.47 -4.85 -4.92
N HIS A 73 6.52 -5.04 -4.11
CA HIS A 73 7.35 -3.94 -3.64
C HIS A 73 8.18 -3.31 -4.77
N PHE A 74 8.69 -4.11 -5.71
CA PHE A 74 9.41 -3.59 -6.86
C PHE A 74 8.55 -2.64 -7.71
N PHE A 75 7.30 -2.99 -7.96
CA PHE A 75 6.36 -2.13 -8.69
C PHE A 75 5.93 -0.91 -7.88
N GLU A 76 6.02 -0.93 -6.55
CA GLU A 76 5.94 0.31 -5.76
C GLU A 76 6.95 1.34 -6.26
N HIS A 77 8.21 0.94 -6.46
CA HIS A 77 9.28 1.82 -6.94
C HIS A 77 9.20 2.11 -8.44
N LEU A 78 9.04 1.07 -9.27
CA LEU A 78 9.07 1.18 -10.72
C LEU A 78 8.00 2.14 -11.25
N LEU A 79 6.84 2.18 -10.60
CA LEU A 79 5.70 3.00 -11.00
C LEU A 79 5.85 4.50 -10.70
N PHE A 80 6.95 4.92 -10.08
CA PHE A 80 7.37 6.33 -10.04
C PHE A 80 8.34 6.68 -11.17
N GLU A 81 8.92 5.69 -11.86
CA GLU A 81 9.94 5.99 -12.86
C GLU A 81 9.36 6.73 -14.07
N GLY A 82 8.10 6.51 -14.45
CA GLY A 82 7.45 7.22 -15.54
C GLY A 82 6.51 6.33 -16.36
N SER A 83 5.99 6.90 -17.44
CA SER A 83 5.02 6.27 -18.33
C SER A 83 5.32 6.60 -19.79
N GLU A 84 4.44 6.19 -20.72
CA GLU A 84 4.49 6.66 -22.10
C GLU A 84 4.48 8.18 -22.20
N ASN A 85 3.63 8.86 -21.42
CA ASN A 85 3.45 10.31 -21.46
C ASN A 85 4.19 11.08 -20.35
N ILE A 86 4.74 10.39 -19.34
CA ILE A 86 5.53 10.97 -18.25
C ILE A 86 6.99 10.54 -18.42
N ALA A 87 7.87 11.51 -18.67
CA ALA A 87 9.28 11.24 -18.82
C ALA A 87 9.93 10.71 -17.53
N ARG A 88 11.07 10.04 -17.68
CA ARG A 88 11.66 9.30 -16.58
C ARG A 88 12.08 10.20 -15.42
N GLY A 89 11.62 9.90 -14.21
CA GLY A 89 11.90 10.69 -13.00
C GLY A 89 11.16 12.03 -12.92
N GLU A 90 10.13 12.24 -13.75
CA GLU A 90 9.30 13.45 -13.73
C GLU A 90 8.01 13.30 -12.90
N PHE A 91 7.58 12.08 -12.55
CA PHE A 91 6.32 11.84 -11.83
C PHE A 91 6.22 12.72 -10.58
N ASP A 92 7.22 12.65 -9.70
CA ASP A 92 7.25 13.41 -8.45
C ASP A 92 7.31 14.92 -8.69
N LYS A 93 7.91 15.36 -9.80
CA LYS A 93 8.04 16.79 -10.12
C LYS A 93 6.70 17.41 -10.45
N TYR A 94 5.80 16.68 -11.13
CA TYR A 94 4.43 17.19 -11.37
C TYR A 94 3.69 17.45 -10.05
N ILE A 95 3.81 16.53 -9.09
CA ILE A 95 3.20 16.68 -7.76
C ILE A 95 3.84 17.84 -6.99
N GLN A 96 5.17 17.89 -6.93
CA GLN A 96 5.90 18.92 -6.18
C GLN A 96 5.68 20.33 -6.76
N ASN A 97 5.67 20.47 -8.09
CA ASN A 97 5.40 21.75 -8.76
C ASN A 97 3.96 22.23 -8.52
N ALA A 98 3.02 21.32 -8.29
CA ALA A 98 1.65 21.63 -7.86
C ALA A 98 1.53 21.92 -6.36
N GLY A 99 2.64 21.92 -5.61
CA GLY A 99 2.66 22.14 -4.16
C GLY A 99 2.15 20.95 -3.35
N GLY A 100 2.08 19.77 -3.96
CA GLY A 100 1.61 18.54 -3.34
C GLY A 100 2.73 17.67 -2.76
N ARG A 101 2.32 16.53 -2.22
CA ARG A 101 3.20 15.43 -1.81
C ARG A 101 2.56 14.10 -2.17
N ASN A 102 3.38 13.11 -2.47
CA ASN A 102 2.94 11.77 -2.80
C ASN A 102 3.80 10.75 -2.04
N ASN A 103 3.29 9.53 -1.91
CA ASN A 103 4.06 8.38 -1.44
C ASN A 103 3.36 7.08 -1.83
N ALA A 104 4.02 5.96 -1.59
CA ALA A 104 3.44 4.64 -1.70
C ALA A 104 3.86 3.75 -0.53
N ASN A 105 3.22 2.59 -0.42
CA ASN A 105 3.71 1.47 0.38
C ASN A 105 3.05 0.15 -0.02
N THR A 106 3.81 -0.92 0.16
CA THR A 106 3.39 -2.31 -0.10
C THR A 106 3.32 -3.12 1.18
N THR A 107 2.33 -4.00 1.25
CA THR A 107 2.19 -5.00 2.31
C THR A 107 2.10 -6.41 1.72
N PHE A 108 1.81 -7.40 2.57
CA PHE A 108 1.48 -8.73 2.07
C PHE A 108 0.21 -8.75 1.21
N ASP A 109 -0.73 -7.82 1.42
CA ASP A 109 -2.07 -7.90 0.83
C ASP A 109 -2.37 -6.85 -0.23
N ARG A 110 -1.66 -5.72 -0.21
CA ARG A 110 -1.96 -4.57 -1.06
C ARG A 110 -0.73 -3.72 -1.39
N THR A 111 -0.82 -3.00 -2.50
CA THR A 111 0.06 -1.89 -2.86
C THR A 111 -0.79 -0.63 -2.93
N PHE A 112 -0.36 0.42 -2.25
CA PHE A 112 -1.12 1.65 -2.06
C PHE A 112 -0.29 2.86 -2.50
N TYR A 113 -0.88 3.68 -3.34
CA TYR A 113 -0.33 4.95 -3.80
C TYR A 113 -1.26 6.08 -3.39
N TYR A 114 -0.70 7.23 -3.03
CA TYR A 114 -1.49 8.41 -2.75
C TYR A 114 -0.77 9.71 -3.05
N GLU A 115 -1.58 10.72 -3.35
CA GLU A 115 -1.18 12.08 -3.62
C GLU A 115 -2.07 13.02 -2.77
N ILE A 116 -1.46 14.04 -2.17
CA ILE A 116 -2.15 15.11 -1.47
C ILE A 116 -1.77 16.41 -2.14
N LEU A 117 -2.73 17.13 -2.71
CA LEU A 117 -2.51 18.37 -3.46
C LEU A 117 -3.55 19.43 -3.11
N PRO A 118 -3.31 20.72 -3.47
CA PRO A 118 -4.39 21.70 -3.53
C PRO A 118 -5.53 21.23 -4.45
N SER A 119 -6.79 21.49 -4.06
CA SER A 119 -7.97 20.95 -4.76
C SER A 119 -8.06 21.31 -6.24
N ASN A 120 -7.53 22.47 -6.64
CA ASN A 120 -7.46 22.89 -8.04
C ASN A 120 -6.50 22.04 -8.91
N HIS A 121 -5.72 21.14 -8.31
CA HIS A 121 -4.84 20.18 -8.98
C HIS A 121 -5.37 18.74 -8.99
N LEU A 122 -6.66 18.51 -8.66
CA LEU A 122 -7.29 17.18 -8.74
C LEU A 122 -7.06 16.50 -10.10
N GLY A 123 -7.24 17.23 -11.20
CA GLY A 123 -7.01 16.70 -12.55
C GLY A 123 -5.55 16.24 -12.78
N THR A 124 -4.57 16.88 -12.15
CA THR A 124 -3.16 16.46 -12.22
C THR A 124 -2.97 15.10 -11.54
N ALA A 125 -3.55 14.89 -10.37
CA ALA A 125 -3.46 13.59 -9.68
C ALA A 125 -4.16 12.47 -10.45
N LEU A 126 -5.37 12.72 -10.96
CA LEU A 126 -6.12 11.73 -11.75
C LEU A 126 -5.37 11.34 -13.02
N TRP A 127 -4.77 12.31 -13.71
CA TRP A 127 -3.91 12.04 -14.87
C TRP A 127 -2.72 11.16 -14.49
N LEU A 128 -1.98 11.51 -13.44
CA LEU A 128 -0.81 10.75 -13.00
C LEU A 128 -1.16 9.31 -12.59
N GLU A 129 -2.23 9.11 -11.84
CA GLU A 129 -2.69 7.77 -11.45
C GLU A 129 -3.18 6.94 -12.66
N SER A 130 -3.84 7.58 -13.63
CA SER A 130 -4.22 6.91 -14.88
C SER A 130 -3.01 6.44 -15.68
N GLU A 131 -1.96 7.26 -15.77
CA GLU A 131 -0.72 6.92 -16.47
C GLU A 131 0.03 5.77 -15.79
N ARG A 132 0.08 5.78 -14.45
CA ARG A 132 0.70 4.71 -13.67
C ARG A 132 -0.03 3.38 -13.86
N MET A 133 -1.36 3.41 -13.87
CA MET A 133 -2.17 2.21 -13.97
C MET A 133 -2.00 1.50 -15.32
N LEU A 134 -1.79 2.23 -16.43
CA LEU A 134 -1.89 1.61 -17.77
C LEU A 134 -0.72 1.84 -18.71
N HIS A 135 -0.02 2.96 -18.56
CA HIS A 135 1.01 3.38 -19.49
C HIS A 135 2.40 3.29 -18.87
N ALA A 136 2.54 2.58 -17.74
CA ALA A 136 3.84 2.47 -17.08
C ALA A 136 4.87 1.79 -17.99
N LYS A 137 6.06 2.38 -18.06
CA LYS A 137 7.14 1.83 -18.88
C LYS A 137 7.88 0.72 -18.13
N VAL A 138 7.44 -0.51 -18.34
CA VAL A 138 8.12 -1.72 -17.84
C VAL A 138 9.15 -2.19 -18.86
N GLU A 139 10.34 -1.58 -18.82
CA GLU A 139 11.45 -1.85 -19.75
C GLU A 139 12.77 -2.15 -19.02
N GLU A 140 13.67 -2.88 -19.66
CA GLU A 140 14.96 -3.32 -19.11
C GLU A 140 15.73 -2.21 -18.38
N LYS A 141 15.79 -1.01 -18.96
CA LYS A 141 16.54 0.11 -18.38
C LYS A 141 15.98 0.55 -17.02
N GLY A 142 14.66 0.60 -16.90
CA GLY A 142 14.00 0.95 -15.64
C GLY A 142 14.09 -0.17 -14.63
N ILE A 143 13.86 -1.40 -15.09
CA ILE A 143 13.95 -2.62 -14.29
C ILE A 143 15.34 -2.75 -13.65
N GLU A 144 16.42 -2.62 -14.43
CA GLU A 144 17.76 -2.81 -13.88
C GLU A 144 18.15 -1.70 -12.91
N THR A 145 17.67 -0.48 -13.13
CA THR A 145 17.91 0.61 -12.17
C THR A 145 17.22 0.33 -10.85
N GLN A 146 15.93 -0.01 -10.89
CA GLN A 146 15.14 -0.26 -9.69
C GLN A 146 15.56 -1.54 -8.97
N ARG A 147 16.07 -2.54 -9.70
CA ARG A 147 16.69 -3.73 -9.12
C ARG A 147 17.84 -3.36 -8.18
N GLN A 148 18.73 -2.47 -8.61
CA GLN A 148 19.83 -2.03 -7.77
C GLN A 148 19.36 -1.19 -6.57
N VAL A 149 18.36 -0.32 -6.77
CA VAL A 149 17.76 0.48 -5.68
C VAL A 149 17.13 -0.42 -4.61
N VAL A 150 16.28 -1.38 -4.99
CA VAL A 150 15.61 -2.29 -4.05
C VAL A 150 16.62 -3.18 -3.32
N LYS A 151 17.67 -3.65 -4.02
CA LYS A 151 18.76 -4.41 -3.36
C LYS A 151 19.48 -3.57 -2.33
N GLU A 152 19.76 -2.31 -2.63
CA GLU A 152 20.41 -1.41 -1.69
C GLU A 152 19.51 -1.02 -0.52
N GLU A 153 18.23 -0.81 -0.77
CA GLU A 153 17.23 -0.62 0.28
C GLU A 153 17.21 -1.81 1.25
N ARG A 154 17.17 -3.04 0.73
CA ARG A 154 17.21 -4.24 1.57
C ARG A 154 18.48 -4.27 2.43
N ARG A 155 19.64 -3.97 1.84
CA ARG A 155 20.90 -3.91 2.59
C ARG A 155 20.82 -2.89 3.72
N GLN A 156 20.31 -1.69 3.44
CA GLN A 156 20.25 -0.62 4.44
C GLN A 156 19.20 -0.85 5.53
N ARG A 157 18.03 -1.39 5.18
CA ARG A 157 16.88 -1.52 6.10
C ARG A 157 16.84 -2.86 6.84
N VAL A 158 17.44 -3.91 6.28
CA VAL A 158 17.34 -5.28 6.79
C VAL A 158 18.72 -5.85 7.07
N ASP A 159 19.55 -6.01 6.04
CA ASP A 159 20.74 -6.86 6.16
C ASP A 159 21.86 -6.22 6.99
N ASN A 160 21.95 -4.89 7.02
CA ASN A 160 22.93 -4.12 7.82
C ASN A 160 22.34 -3.53 9.10
N GLN A 161 21.14 -3.97 9.53
CA GLN A 161 20.51 -3.50 10.77
C GLN A 161 20.57 -4.59 11.85
N PRO A 162 21.01 -4.26 13.08
CA PRO A 162 20.89 -5.19 14.20
C PRO A 162 19.42 -5.61 14.35
N TYR A 163 19.15 -6.92 14.39
CA TYR A 163 17.80 -7.49 14.44
C TYR A 163 16.91 -7.19 13.23
N GLY A 164 17.43 -6.65 12.11
CA GLY A 164 16.64 -6.33 10.93
C GLY A 164 15.91 -7.53 10.32
N THR A 165 16.48 -8.73 10.45
CA THR A 165 15.89 -9.98 9.95
C THR A 165 14.92 -10.65 10.92
N VAL A 166 14.69 -10.13 12.13
CA VAL A 166 13.85 -10.79 13.14
C VAL A 166 12.43 -11.03 12.64
N LEU A 167 11.81 -10.04 11.99
CA LEU A 167 10.46 -10.20 11.46
C LEU A 167 10.42 -11.22 10.32
N GLU A 168 11.37 -11.16 9.38
CA GLU A 168 11.49 -12.11 8.27
C GLU A 168 11.64 -13.55 8.79
N GLU A 169 12.58 -13.78 9.70
CA GLU A 169 12.86 -15.09 10.28
C GLU A 169 11.68 -15.59 11.13
N SER A 170 10.97 -14.70 11.82
CA SER A 170 9.76 -15.04 12.59
C SER A 170 8.63 -15.47 11.65
N MET A 171 8.33 -14.68 10.62
CA MET A 171 7.26 -14.96 9.66
C MET A 171 7.53 -16.24 8.87
N LYS A 172 8.77 -16.47 8.44
CA LYS A 172 9.21 -17.70 7.74
C LYS A 172 8.99 -18.98 8.56
N ARG A 173 8.98 -18.88 9.89
CA ARG A 173 8.75 -20.02 10.81
C ARG A 173 7.31 -20.11 11.28
N ALA A 174 6.62 -18.98 11.37
CA ALA A 174 5.21 -18.93 11.73
C ALA A 174 4.32 -19.49 10.61
N PHE A 175 4.72 -19.26 9.35
CA PHE A 175 4.01 -19.73 8.16
C PHE A 175 4.86 -20.75 7.40
N THR A 176 4.35 -21.97 7.28
CA THR A 176 5.01 -23.08 6.57
C THR A 176 4.44 -23.31 5.17
N LYS A 177 3.21 -22.84 4.92
CA LYS A 177 2.54 -22.94 3.62
C LYS A 177 2.02 -21.61 3.12
N HIS A 178 1.54 -20.75 4.02
CA HIS A 178 0.92 -19.50 3.65
C HIS A 178 1.97 -18.53 3.08
N PRO A 179 1.69 -17.82 1.97
CA PRO A 179 2.58 -16.85 1.33
C PRO A 179 3.18 -15.74 2.21
N TYR A 180 2.72 -15.61 3.45
CA TYR A 180 3.30 -14.68 4.43
C TYR A 180 4.69 -15.12 4.92
N HIS A 181 5.17 -16.29 4.49
CA HIS A 181 6.48 -16.83 4.89
C HIS A 181 7.68 -16.22 4.17
N TRP A 182 7.49 -15.43 3.12
CA TRP A 182 8.55 -14.64 2.46
C TRP A 182 8.40 -13.14 2.74
N PRO A 183 9.50 -12.38 2.79
CA PRO A 183 9.45 -10.95 3.08
C PRO A 183 8.83 -10.17 1.91
N VAL A 184 8.18 -9.05 2.22
CA VAL A 184 7.55 -8.16 1.21
C VAL A 184 8.54 -7.63 0.18
N ILE A 185 9.77 -7.29 0.61
CA ILE A 185 10.85 -6.84 -0.28
C ILE A 185 11.41 -7.97 -1.17
N GLY A 186 11.04 -9.22 -0.90
CA GLY A 186 11.51 -10.40 -1.61
C GLY A 186 12.93 -10.83 -1.26
N TYR A 187 13.39 -11.85 -1.98
CA TYR A 187 14.74 -12.39 -1.89
C TYR A 187 15.62 -11.87 -3.02
N MET A 188 16.88 -11.54 -2.71
CA MET A 188 17.81 -10.99 -3.72
C MET A 188 18.01 -11.93 -4.91
N GLU A 189 18.07 -13.24 -4.66
CA GLU A 189 18.22 -14.26 -5.70
C GLU A 189 17.01 -14.32 -6.64
N HIS A 190 15.80 -14.06 -6.13
CA HIS A 190 14.58 -14.04 -6.94
C HIS A 190 14.54 -12.81 -7.83
N LEU A 191 14.95 -11.65 -7.29
CA LEU A 191 15.13 -10.47 -8.10
C LEU A 191 16.20 -10.77 -9.17
N ASP A 192 17.40 -11.20 -8.81
CA ASP A 192 18.49 -11.46 -9.77
C ASP A 192 18.12 -12.47 -10.87
N ALA A 193 17.26 -13.45 -10.59
CA ALA A 193 16.76 -14.41 -11.58
C ALA A 193 15.62 -13.88 -12.47
N ALA A 194 14.90 -12.84 -12.05
CA ALA A 194 13.75 -12.30 -12.76
C ALA A 194 14.12 -11.64 -14.09
N GLN A 195 13.39 -11.98 -15.14
CA GLN A 195 13.54 -11.46 -16.50
C GLN A 195 12.50 -10.36 -16.77
N GLU A 196 12.72 -9.53 -17.79
CA GLU A 196 11.76 -8.46 -18.18
C GLU A 196 10.32 -8.97 -18.35
N ALA A 197 10.17 -10.17 -18.95
CA ALA A 197 8.87 -10.80 -19.14
C ALA A 197 8.14 -11.10 -17.83
N ASP A 198 8.87 -11.43 -16.75
CA ASP A 198 8.27 -11.65 -15.43
C ASP A 198 7.63 -10.35 -14.90
N TYR A 199 8.32 -9.21 -15.09
CA TYR A 199 7.82 -7.90 -14.66
C TYR A 199 6.61 -7.47 -15.48
N LYS A 200 6.69 -7.57 -16.81
CA LYS A 200 5.56 -7.24 -17.69
C LYS A 200 4.32 -8.05 -17.34
N HIS A 201 4.49 -9.37 -17.16
CA HIS A 201 3.38 -10.23 -16.77
C HIS A 201 2.79 -9.85 -15.41
N PHE A 202 3.62 -9.50 -14.42
CA PHE A 202 3.13 -9.05 -13.11
C PHE A 202 2.31 -7.75 -13.23
N TYR A 203 2.79 -6.78 -14.02
CA TYR A 203 2.07 -5.54 -14.28
C TYR A 203 0.72 -5.79 -14.95
N GLU A 204 0.71 -6.53 -16.07
CA GLU A 204 -0.49 -6.84 -16.86
C GLU A 204 -1.53 -7.63 -16.06
N THR A 205 -1.10 -8.47 -15.11
CA THR A 205 -2.00 -9.28 -14.28
C THR A 205 -2.66 -8.46 -13.17
N PHE A 206 -1.90 -7.60 -12.50
CA PHE A 206 -2.32 -7.02 -11.22
C PHE A 206 -2.64 -5.52 -11.26
N TYR A 207 -2.06 -4.76 -12.18
CA TYR A 207 -2.28 -3.31 -12.29
C TYR A 207 -3.36 -3.01 -13.32
N VAL A 208 -4.59 -3.43 -13.00
CA VAL A 208 -5.76 -3.34 -13.88
C VAL A 208 -6.95 -2.71 -13.13
N PRO A 209 -7.89 -2.04 -13.84
CA PRO A 209 -9.01 -1.32 -13.23
C PRO A 209 -9.84 -2.18 -12.26
N ASN A 210 -10.23 -3.39 -12.68
CA ASN A 210 -10.99 -4.37 -11.90
C ASN A 210 -10.20 -5.05 -10.76
N ASN A 211 -8.96 -4.63 -10.51
CA ASN A 211 -8.16 -5.03 -9.35
C ASN A 211 -7.80 -3.85 -8.44
N ALA A 212 -8.43 -2.69 -8.63
CA ALA A 212 -8.08 -1.46 -7.96
C ALA A 212 -9.30 -0.74 -7.36
N VAL A 213 -9.04 0.04 -6.31
CA VAL A 213 -9.98 1.00 -5.75
C VAL A 213 -9.35 2.39 -5.83
N LEU A 214 -10.02 3.31 -6.51
CA LEU A 214 -9.69 4.73 -6.52
C LEU A 214 -10.51 5.44 -5.42
N SER A 215 -9.83 6.06 -4.47
CA SER A 215 -10.47 6.84 -3.40
C SER A 215 -10.02 8.29 -3.46
N ILE A 216 -10.99 9.21 -3.49
CA ILE A 216 -10.77 10.65 -3.56
C ILE A 216 -11.50 11.33 -2.41
N ALA A 217 -10.78 12.08 -1.58
CA ALA A 217 -11.34 12.76 -0.41
C ALA A 217 -10.83 14.21 -0.31
N GLY A 218 -11.72 15.18 -0.07
CA GLY A 218 -11.34 16.58 0.17
C GLY A 218 -12.27 17.59 -0.50
N ASP A 219 -11.74 18.78 -0.78
CA ASP A 219 -12.51 19.88 -1.40
C ASP A 219 -12.73 19.60 -2.89
N LEU A 220 -13.82 18.90 -3.18
CA LEU A 220 -14.19 18.47 -4.53
C LEU A 220 -15.68 18.69 -4.76
N ASP A 221 -16.09 18.79 -6.02
CA ASP A 221 -17.48 18.63 -6.42
C ASP A 221 -17.70 17.20 -6.93
N ILE A 222 -18.73 16.52 -6.43
CA ILE A 222 -18.93 15.09 -6.69
C ILE A 222 -19.20 14.83 -8.17
N GLU A 223 -20.06 15.64 -8.81
CA GLU A 223 -20.46 15.39 -10.19
C GLU A 223 -19.32 15.76 -11.15
N GLN A 224 -18.63 16.89 -10.91
CA GLN A 224 -17.43 17.23 -11.67
C GLN A 224 -16.33 16.18 -11.53
N THR A 225 -16.16 15.61 -10.32
CA THR A 225 -15.14 14.57 -10.08
C THR A 225 -15.49 13.28 -10.81
N LYS A 226 -16.76 12.88 -10.85
CA LYS A 226 -17.19 11.71 -11.65
C LYS A 226 -16.88 11.89 -13.13
N GLU A 227 -17.13 13.07 -13.69
CA GLU A 227 -16.79 13.38 -15.08
C GLU A 227 -15.29 13.27 -15.34
N MET A 228 -14.45 13.82 -14.45
CA MET A 228 -12.99 13.72 -14.55
C MET A 228 -12.51 12.27 -14.44
N VAL A 229 -13.03 11.52 -13.46
CA VAL A 229 -12.67 10.10 -13.27
C VAL A 229 -13.04 9.30 -14.52
N ALA A 230 -14.24 9.51 -15.08
CA ALA A 230 -14.61 8.89 -16.35
C ALA A 230 -13.63 9.31 -17.46
N GLN A 231 -13.32 10.59 -17.64
CA GLN A 231 -12.40 11.03 -18.69
C GLN A 231 -11.01 10.40 -18.58
N PHE A 232 -10.45 10.32 -17.38
CA PHE A 232 -9.13 9.75 -17.18
C PHE A 232 -9.12 8.24 -17.20
N PHE A 233 -10.17 7.54 -16.74
CA PHE A 233 -10.16 6.09 -16.55
C PHE A 233 -11.05 5.28 -17.52
N PHE A 234 -11.88 5.91 -18.36
CA PHE A 234 -12.88 5.22 -19.18
C PHE A 234 -12.30 4.37 -20.32
N PHE A 235 -11.22 4.81 -20.97
CA PHE A 235 -10.67 4.12 -22.15
C PHE A 235 -9.94 2.81 -21.85
N PHE A 236 -9.97 2.37 -20.59
CA PHE A 236 -9.11 1.32 -20.10
C PHE A 236 -9.84 0.01 -19.95
N PRO A 237 -9.38 -1.07 -20.61
CA PRO A 237 -10.01 -2.37 -20.49
C PRO A 237 -9.84 -2.92 -19.07
N ALA A 238 -10.84 -3.68 -18.62
CA ALA A 238 -10.67 -4.55 -17.48
C ALA A 238 -9.54 -5.57 -17.75
N GLY A 239 -8.81 -5.95 -16.71
CA GLY A 239 -7.92 -7.10 -16.76
C GLY A 239 -8.70 -8.37 -17.09
N THR A 240 -8.11 -9.19 -17.96
CA THR A 240 -8.75 -10.41 -18.47
C THR A 240 -8.30 -11.68 -17.76
N ASP A 241 -7.16 -11.61 -17.08
CA ASP A 241 -6.61 -12.75 -16.34
C ASP A 241 -7.32 -12.95 -15.00
N GLU A 242 -7.45 -14.21 -14.59
CA GLU A 242 -7.91 -14.53 -13.24
C GLU A 242 -6.83 -14.13 -12.23
N ILE A 243 -7.20 -13.24 -11.31
CA ILE A 243 -6.27 -12.73 -10.32
C ILE A 243 -6.07 -13.76 -9.23
N TYR A 244 -4.84 -14.25 -9.09
CA TYR A 244 -4.50 -15.22 -8.06
C TYR A 244 -4.81 -14.68 -6.65
N ARG A 245 -5.76 -15.33 -5.97
CA ARG A 245 -6.11 -15.10 -4.56
C ARG A 245 -5.68 -16.33 -3.75
N PRO A 246 -4.57 -16.28 -2.99
CA PRO A 246 -4.17 -17.41 -2.17
C PRO A 246 -5.28 -17.79 -1.19
N ASN A 247 -5.78 -19.02 -1.30
CA ASN A 247 -6.71 -19.61 -0.33
C ASN A 247 -6.00 -20.76 0.41
N VAL A 248 -4.89 -20.41 1.07
CA VAL A 248 -4.05 -21.37 1.78
C VAL A 248 -4.46 -21.41 3.24
N VAL A 249 -4.81 -22.60 3.74
CA VAL A 249 -5.04 -22.82 5.17
C VAL A 249 -3.72 -23.21 5.82
N GLU A 250 -3.20 -22.33 6.67
CA GLU A 250 -2.00 -22.60 7.46
C GLU A 250 -2.32 -23.62 8.57
N PRO A 251 -1.56 -24.72 8.70
CA PRO A 251 -1.72 -25.63 9.84
C PRO A 251 -1.45 -24.90 11.17
N PRO A 252 -2.13 -25.28 12.26
CA PRO A 252 -1.85 -24.70 13.56
C PRO A 252 -0.42 -25.00 14.03
N LEU A 253 0.23 -24.00 14.63
CA LEU A 253 1.51 -24.17 15.32
C LEU A 253 1.27 -24.92 16.64
N THR A 254 1.49 -26.23 16.64
CA THR A 254 1.22 -27.10 17.82
C THR A 254 2.43 -27.28 18.73
N ILE A 255 3.61 -26.84 18.29
CA ILE A 255 4.87 -26.96 19.02
C ILE A 255 5.62 -25.64 19.01
N GLU A 256 6.42 -25.41 20.04
CA GLU A 256 7.35 -24.28 20.08
C GLU A 256 8.45 -24.47 19.03
N VAL A 257 8.79 -23.38 18.32
CA VAL A 257 9.86 -23.36 17.31
C VAL A 257 10.99 -22.49 17.82
N HIS A 258 12.15 -23.10 18.07
CA HIS A 258 13.38 -22.40 18.44
C HIS A 258 14.31 -22.29 17.23
N ALA A 259 14.93 -21.13 17.04
CA ALA A 259 15.94 -20.93 16.01
C ALA A 259 17.01 -19.93 16.46
N THR A 260 18.26 -20.22 16.11
CA THR A 260 19.39 -19.32 16.30
C THR A 260 19.85 -18.82 14.95
N ILE A 261 19.86 -17.50 14.77
CA ILE A 261 20.23 -16.83 13.52
C ILE A 261 21.50 -16.02 13.74
N PHE A 262 22.49 -16.27 12.89
CA PHE A 262 23.74 -15.54 12.90
C PHE A 262 23.72 -14.50 11.78
N THR A 263 24.01 -13.25 12.11
CA THR A 263 24.10 -12.15 11.14
C THR A 263 25.46 -11.48 11.24
N ASN A 264 25.96 -10.97 10.12
CA ASN A 264 27.24 -10.26 10.05
C ASN A 264 27.05 -8.74 10.19
N VAL A 265 26.18 -8.32 11.12
CA VAL A 265 25.92 -6.89 11.35
C VAL A 265 26.88 -6.38 12.41
N GLN A 266 27.62 -5.32 12.07
CA GLN A 266 28.46 -4.64 13.03
C GLN A 266 27.59 -3.88 14.05
N LEU A 267 27.70 -4.25 15.32
CA LEU A 267 27.07 -3.50 16.40
C LEU A 267 27.88 -2.21 16.62
N ALA A 268 27.19 -1.08 16.81
CA ALA A 268 27.83 0.12 17.32
C ALA A 268 28.37 -0.19 18.72
N GLY A 269 29.71 -0.16 18.85
CA GLY A 269 30.41 -0.31 20.12
C GLY A 269 30.43 0.98 20.93
#